data_AF-A0A6B8VE72-F1
#
_entry.id   AF-A0A6B8VE72-F1
#
_cell.length_a   1.000
_cell.length_b   1.000
_cell.length_c   1.000
_cell.angle_alpha   90.00
_cell.angle_beta   90.00
_cell.angle_gamma   90.00
#
_symmetry.space_group_name_H-M   'P 1'
#
loop_
_entity.id
_entity.type
_entity.pdbx_description
1 polymer ?
#
loop_
_entity_poly.entity_id
_entity_poly.type
_entity_poly.pdbx_seq_one_letter_code
_entity_poly.pdbx_strand_id
1 'polypeptide(L)'
;MDRAQITHWFDQLIPAELEFRADSAVADLGEGQRVALTVGFSDVDTGLVAVDGGEEVRSELILVARAEEQQLADTLAAAATMLSDVNGILPAQPGTMLPNLAGKAGLQDVSVMHGLFVPPYLWGGETPRFTEGGRLTVLLQLVMLTDAEYAYAVEEGPGGLQQALGEAGIDLLDWRR
;
A
#
# COMPACT_ATOMS: atom_id res chain seq x y z
N MET A 1 7.42 -2.21 -13.63
CA MET A 1 6.80 -3.53 -13.79
C MET A 1 5.52 -3.45 -14.60
N ASP A 2 5.43 -4.23 -15.66
CA ASP A 2 4.26 -4.27 -16.55
C ASP A 2 3.19 -5.25 -16.06
N ARG A 3 2.04 -5.25 -16.75
CA ARG A 3 0.90 -6.13 -16.46
C ARG A 3 1.27 -7.61 -16.46
N ALA A 4 2.09 -8.07 -17.41
CA ALA A 4 2.42 -9.49 -17.53
C ALA A 4 3.29 -9.96 -16.36
N GLN A 5 4.24 -9.12 -15.94
CA GLN A 5 5.06 -9.36 -14.76
C GLN A 5 4.23 -9.35 -13.47
N ILE A 6 3.30 -8.40 -13.33
CA ILE A 6 2.34 -8.35 -12.20
C ILE A 6 1.54 -9.64 -12.13
N THR A 7 0.90 -10.07 -13.23
CA THR A 7 0.13 -11.34 -13.26
C THR A 7 1.00 -12.51 -12.79
N HIS A 8 2.19 -12.67 -13.37
CA HIS A 8 3.07 -13.78 -13.04
C HIS A 8 3.52 -13.78 -11.56
N TRP A 9 3.80 -12.60 -11.00
CA TRP A 9 4.22 -12.48 -9.62
C TRP A 9 3.06 -12.71 -8.65
N PHE A 10 1.91 -12.08 -8.91
CA PHE A 10 0.77 -12.10 -8.00
C PHE A 10 -0.03 -13.40 -8.01
N ASP A 11 -0.01 -14.18 -9.11
CA ASP A 11 -0.57 -15.55 -9.14
C ASP A 11 0.03 -16.45 -8.05
N GLN A 12 1.21 -16.10 -7.52
CA GLN A 12 1.89 -16.84 -6.46
C GLN A 12 1.57 -16.30 -5.06
N LEU A 13 1.01 -15.09 -4.95
CA LEU A 13 0.82 -14.35 -3.71
C LEU A 13 -0.64 -14.21 -3.29
N ILE A 14 -1.54 -14.06 -4.25
CA ILE A 14 -2.95 -13.78 -4.01
C ILE A 14 -3.79 -14.97 -4.50
N PRO A 15 -4.62 -15.58 -3.64
CA PRO A 15 -5.44 -16.74 -3.99
C PRO A 15 -6.73 -16.34 -4.73
N ALA A 16 -6.66 -15.37 -5.64
CA ALA A 16 -7.81 -14.82 -6.36
C ALA A 16 -7.41 -14.28 -7.74
N GLU A 17 -8.36 -14.25 -8.67
CA GLU A 17 -8.14 -13.73 -10.03
C GLU A 17 -8.07 -12.20 -10.02
N LEU A 18 -7.06 -11.63 -10.68
CA LEU A 18 -6.86 -10.19 -10.78
C LEU A 18 -7.68 -9.57 -11.92
N GLU A 19 -8.51 -8.61 -11.59
CA GLU A 19 -9.18 -7.73 -12.54
C GLU A 19 -8.32 -6.48 -12.80
N PHE A 20 -7.75 -6.40 -14.00
CA PHE A 20 -6.87 -5.30 -14.39
C PHE A 20 -7.63 -4.06 -14.86
N ARG A 21 -7.16 -2.91 -14.38
CA ARG A 21 -7.50 -1.55 -14.83
C ARG A 21 -6.27 -0.95 -15.53
N ALA A 22 -6.29 0.36 -15.79
CA ALA A 22 -5.23 1.02 -16.55
C ALA A 22 -3.88 1.02 -15.80
N ASP A 23 -3.90 1.34 -14.51
CA ASP A 23 -2.74 1.55 -13.64
C ASP A 23 -2.83 0.76 -12.32
N SER A 24 -3.79 -0.15 -12.24
CA SER A 24 -4.10 -0.91 -11.03
C SER A 24 -4.73 -2.25 -11.37
N ALA A 25 -4.76 -3.16 -10.40
CA ALA A 25 -5.56 -4.38 -10.44
C ALA A 25 -6.25 -4.59 -9.09
N VAL A 26 -7.39 -5.27 -9.11
CA VAL A 26 -8.15 -5.61 -7.91
C VAL A 26 -8.50 -7.10 -7.90
N ALA A 27 -8.76 -7.65 -6.71
CA ALA A 27 -9.34 -8.97 -6.56
C ALA A 27 -10.22 -9.06 -5.30
N ASP A 28 -11.25 -9.90 -5.36
CA ASP A 28 -12.06 -10.30 -4.21
C ASP A 28 -11.37 -11.47 -3.49
N LEU A 29 -11.09 -11.29 -2.19
CA LEU A 29 -10.47 -12.31 -1.33
C LEU A 29 -11.50 -13.13 -0.55
N GLY A 30 -12.79 -12.82 -0.69
CA GLY A 30 -13.87 -13.39 0.10
C GLY A 30 -14.13 -12.64 1.41
N GLU A 31 -15.26 -12.95 2.05
CA GLU A 31 -15.68 -12.34 3.34
C GLU A 31 -15.74 -10.80 3.32
N GLY A 32 -16.00 -10.22 2.14
CA GLY A 32 -16.04 -8.79 1.91
C GLY A 32 -14.66 -8.12 1.86
N GLN A 33 -13.56 -8.87 1.99
CA GLN A 33 -12.21 -8.37 1.82
C GLN A 33 -11.86 -8.30 0.34
N ARG A 34 -11.29 -7.18 -0.07
CA ARG A 34 -10.69 -7.01 -1.40
C ARG A 34 -9.26 -6.56 -1.25
N VAL A 35 -8.50 -6.78 -2.31
CA VAL A 35 -7.14 -6.28 -2.48
C VAL A 35 -7.08 -5.45 -3.74
N ALA A 36 -6.29 -4.38 -3.69
CA ALA A 36 -5.90 -3.62 -4.85
C ALA A 36 -4.38 -3.47 -4.86
N LEU A 37 -3.82 -3.36 -6.05
CA LEU A 37 -2.41 -3.09 -6.28
C LEU A 37 -2.23 -2.13 -7.45
N THR A 38 -1.14 -1.38 -7.45
CA THR A 38 -0.72 -0.60 -8.62
C THR A 38 -0.10 -1.49 -9.69
N VAL A 39 -0.13 -1.01 -10.94
CA VAL A 39 0.59 -1.57 -12.07
C VAL A 39 1.47 -0.47 -12.64
N GLY A 40 2.79 -0.62 -12.49
CA GLY A 40 3.78 0.34 -13.02
C GLY A 40 4.23 1.40 -12.02
N PHE A 41 3.74 1.38 -10.76
CA PHE A 41 4.22 2.33 -9.75
C PHE A 41 5.71 2.12 -9.42
N SER A 42 6.24 0.93 -9.72
CA SER A 42 7.68 0.62 -9.63
C SER A 42 8.59 1.50 -10.49
N ASP A 43 8.06 2.35 -11.34
CA ASP A 43 8.84 3.39 -12.04
C ASP A 43 9.10 4.63 -11.18
N VAL A 44 8.43 4.77 -10.03
CA VAL A 44 8.70 5.82 -9.05
C VAL A 44 9.94 5.48 -8.22
N ASP A 45 10.83 6.47 -8.09
CA ASP A 45 12.05 6.31 -7.29
C ASP A 45 11.72 6.32 -5.79
N THR A 46 12.03 5.22 -5.10
CA THR A 46 11.85 5.12 -3.65
C THR A 46 13.04 5.70 -2.88
N GLY A 47 14.21 5.88 -3.50
CA GLY A 47 15.49 6.22 -2.88
C GLY A 47 16.18 5.06 -2.15
N LEU A 48 15.64 3.84 -2.23
CA LEU A 48 16.18 2.66 -1.55
C LEU A 48 17.11 1.83 -2.46
N VAL A 49 18.11 1.22 -1.83
CA VAL A 49 19.00 0.23 -2.45
C VAL A 49 19.07 -1.03 -1.58
N ALA A 50 19.21 -2.19 -2.21
CA ALA A 50 19.39 -3.45 -1.52
C ALA A 50 20.71 -3.44 -0.76
N VAL A 51 20.70 -3.90 0.50
CA VAL A 51 21.91 -3.97 1.34
C VAL A 51 22.94 -4.90 0.71
N ASP A 52 22.48 -6.00 0.15
CA ASP A 52 23.30 -6.98 -0.55
C ASP A 52 23.18 -6.73 -2.06
N GLY A 53 24.26 -6.26 -2.70
CA GLY A 53 24.33 -6.09 -4.15
C GLY A 53 24.11 -4.66 -4.67
N GLY A 54 23.46 -3.79 -3.87
CA GLY A 54 23.31 -2.37 -4.19
C GLY A 54 22.30 -2.06 -5.30
N GLU A 55 21.48 -3.03 -5.70
CA GLU A 55 20.42 -2.84 -6.69
C GLU A 55 19.37 -1.85 -6.16
N GLU A 56 18.81 -1.05 -7.07
CA GLU A 56 17.69 -0.17 -6.73
C GLU A 56 16.50 -1.00 -6.24
N VAL A 57 15.85 -0.52 -5.18
CA VAL A 57 14.60 -1.10 -4.67
C VAL A 57 13.45 -0.19 -5.08
N ARG A 58 12.50 -0.74 -5.82
CA ARG A 58 11.25 -0.12 -6.25
C ARG A 58 10.07 -0.79 -5.56
N SER A 59 8.88 -0.20 -5.71
CA SER A 59 7.69 -0.71 -5.06
C SER A 59 6.51 -0.76 -6.02
N GLU A 60 5.67 -1.77 -5.87
CA GLU A 60 4.25 -1.64 -6.16
C GLU A 60 3.48 -1.40 -4.86
N LEU A 61 2.47 -0.56 -4.91
CA LEU A 61 1.60 -0.32 -3.76
C LEU A 61 0.57 -1.44 -3.67
N ILE A 62 0.23 -1.84 -2.45
CA ILE A 62 -0.83 -2.82 -2.19
C ILE A 62 -1.72 -2.32 -1.04
N LEU A 63 -3.02 -2.58 -1.15
CA LEU A 63 -4.03 -2.20 -0.17
C LEU A 63 -5.02 -3.33 -0.01
N VAL A 64 -5.36 -3.69 1.24
CA VAL A 64 -6.39 -4.69 1.55
C VAL A 64 -7.39 -4.05 2.51
N ALA A 65 -8.69 -4.23 2.25
CA ALA A 65 -9.75 -3.70 3.11
C ALA A 65 -11.08 -4.40 2.89
N ARG A 66 -11.99 -4.27 3.86
CA ARG A 66 -13.42 -4.56 3.68
C ARG A 66 -14.15 -3.30 3.20
N ALA A 67 -13.92 -2.95 1.94
CA ALA A 67 -14.49 -1.78 1.27
C ALA A 67 -14.73 -2.12 -0.22
N GLU A 68 -15.46 -1.27 -0.95
CA GLU A 68 -15.74 -1.52 -2.37
C GLU A 68 -14.48 -1.42 -3.23
N GLU A 69 -14.39 -2.23 -4.30
CA GLU A 69 -13.22 -2.26 -5.19
C GLU A 69 -12.88 -0.89 -5.79
N GLN A 70 -13.89 -0.06 -6.04
CA GLN A 70 -13.70 1.29 -6.51
C GLN A 70 -13.03 2.15 -5.43
N GLN A 71 -13.45 2.01 -4.17
CA GLN A 71 -12.83 2.73 -3.05
C GLN A 71 -11.36 2.36 -2.88
N LEU A 72 -11.00 1.08 -3.03
CA LEU A 72 -9.61 0.65 -2.94
C LEU A 72 -8.75 1.24 -4.08
N ALA A 73 -9.24 1.19 -5.32
CA ALA A 73 -8.50 1.71 -6.45
C ALA A 73 -8.38 3.23 -6.43
N ASP A 74 -9.44 3.96 -6.06
CA ASP A 74 -9.39 5.42 -5.91
C ASP A 74 -8.39 5.82 -4.81
N THR A 75 -8.32 5.04 -3.73
CA THR A 75 -7.36 5.25 -2.64
C THR A 75 -5.92 5.04 -3.11
N LEU A 76 -5.65 3.96 -3.85
CA LEU A 76 -4.31 3.72 -4.42
C LEU A 76 -3.93 4.77 -5.46
N ALA A 77 -4.84 5.17 -6.34
CA ALA A 77 -4.60 6.21 -7.32
C ALA A 77 -4.27 7.55 -6.65
N ALA A 78 -5.01 7.93 -5.60
CA ALA A 78 -4.73 9.12 -4.81
C ALA A 78 -3.37 9.02 -4.10
N ALA A 79 -3.02 7.87 -3.53
CA ALA A 79 -1.73 7.66 -2.88
C ALA A 79 -0.55 7.74 -3.87
N ALA A 80 -0.67 7.08 -5.02
CA ALA A 80 0.31 7.12 -6.09
C ALA A 80 0.51 8.55 -6.63
N THR A 81 -0.59 9.29 -6.79
CA THR A 81 -0.56 10.71 -7.19
C THR A 81 0.16 11.56 -6.14
N MET A 82 -0.15 11.38 -4.86
CA MET A 82 0.53 12.13 -3.78
C MET A 82 2.05 11.88 -3.73
N LEU A 83 2.49 10.65 -3.99
CA LEU A 83 3.92 10.31 -4.04
C LEU A 83 4.60 10.89 -5.28
N SER A 84 3.89 10.93 -6.40
CA SER A 84 4.43 11.41 -7.69
C SER A 84 4.46 12.94 -7.80
N ASP A 85 3.42 13.63 -7.34
CA ASP A 85 3.23 15.08 -7.47
C ASP A 85 4.27 15.90 -6.70
N VAL A 86 4.84 15.32 -5.65
CA VAL A 86 5.80 15.98 -4.76
C VAL A 86 7.25 15.76 -5.18
N ASN A 87 7.49 15.22 -6.38
CA ASN A 87 8.80 15.06 -7.04
C ASN A 87 9.92 14.57 -6.09
N GLY A 88 9.65 13.50 -5.34
CA GLY A 88 10.61 12.87 -4.43
C GLY A 88 10.73 13.49 -3.04
N ILE A 89 9.94 14.51 -2.69
CA ILE A 89 9.90 15.07 -1.32
C ILE A 89 9.32 14.04 -0.34
N LEU A 90 8.31 13.29 -0.77
CA LEU A 90 7.64 12.28 0.05
C LEU A 90 8.10 10.90 -0.44
N PRO A 91 8.86 10.15 0.35
CA PRO A 91 9.47 8.91 -0.12
C PRO A 91 8.41 7.79 -0.22
N ALA A 92 8.50 6.94 -1.24
CA ALA A 92 7.67 5.73 -1.33
C ALA A 92 8.27 4.61 -0.45
N GLN A 93 8.26 4.81 0.87
CA GLN A 93 8.91 3.93 1.86
C GLN A 93 8.04 3.68 3.10
N PRO A 94 8.26 2.58 3.84
CA PRO A 94 7.63 2.35 5.14
C PRO A 94 7.81 3.52 6.10
N GLY A 95 6.77 3.82 6.88
CA GLY A 95 6.72 4.97 7.78
C GLY A 95 6.21 6.26 7.14
N THR A 96 6.07 6.30 5.81
CA THR A 96 5.56 7.48 5.12
C THR A 96 4.06 7.64 5.34
N MET A 97 3.66 8.83 5.80
CA MET A 97 2.27 9.17 6.08
C MET A 97 1.66 10.06 4.99
N LEU A 98 0.40 9.79 4.65
CA LEU A 98 -0.39 10.50 3.63
C LEU A 98 -1.59 11.20 4.29
N PRO A 99 -1.50 12.50 4.60
CA PRO A 99 -2.61 13.20 5.26
C PRO A 99 -3.80 13.41 4.33
N ASN A 100 -5.02 13.27 4.87
CA ASN A 100 -6.28 13.48 4.16
C ASN A 100 -6.38 12.66 2.84
N LEU A 101 -5.91 11.41 2.88
CA LEU A 101 -5.93 10.53 1.73
C LEU A 101 -7.36 10.17 1.31
N ALA A 102 -8.25 9.90 2.27
CA ALA A 102 -9.65 9.58 1.98
C ALA A 102 -10.36 10.73 1.25
N GLY A 103 -10.11 11.98 1.68
CA GLY A 103 -10.67 13.16 1.01
C GLY A 103 -10.12 13.35 -0.41
N LYS A 104 -8.84 13.05 -0.64
CA LYS A 104 -8.23 13.09 -1.99
C LYS A 104 -8.75 11.99 -2.91
N ALA A 105 -9.03 10.82 -2.36
CA ALA A 105 -9.66 9.70 -3.05
C ALA A 105 -11.18 9.87 -3.21
N GLY A 106 -11.78 10.92 -2.65
CA GLY A 106 -13.22 11.17 -2.73
C GLY A 106 -14.09 10.20 -1.93
N LEU A 107 -13.50 9.47 -0.97
CA LEU A 107 -14.22 8.47 -0.19
C LEU A 107 -15.32 9.11 0.65
N GLN A 108 -16.44 8.39 0.77
CA GLN A 108 -17.57 8.73 1.62
C GLN A 108 -17.80 7.59 2.62
N ASP A 109 -18.47 7.89 3.74
CA ASP A 109 -18.88 6.91 4.75
C ASP A 109 -17.73 6.04 5.32
N VAL A 110 -16.56 6.66 5.51
CA VAL A 110 -15.37 6.10 6.17
C VAL A 110 -14.93 6.98 7.34
N SER A 111 -14.32 6.39 8.36
CA SER A 111 -13.73 7.09 9.51
C SER A 111 -12.20 7.21 9.40
N VAL A 112 -11.59 6.42 8.51
CA VAL A 112 -10.14 6.42 8.25
C VAL A 112 -9.78 7.47 7.20
N MET A 113 -9.21 8.59 7.65
CA MET A 113 -8.97 9.77 6.81
C MET A 113 -7.57 9.87 6.22
N HIS A 114 -6.59 9.16 6.79
CA HIS A 114 -5.17 9.28 6.45
C HIS A 114 -4.61 7.94 5.96
N GLY A 115 -3.45 7.96 5.31
CA GLY A 115 -2.71 6.77 4.93
C GLY A 115 -1.39 6.65 5.67
N LEU A 116 -0.92 5.43 5.87
CA LEU A 116 0.44 5.11 6.30
C LEU A 116 0.95 3.95 5.46
N PHE A 117 2.19 4.07 4.98
CA PHE A 117 2.88 2.97 4.34
C PHE A 117 3.62 2.12 5.38
N VAL A 118 3.46 0.81 5.29
CA VAL A 118 4.07 -0.19 6.17
C VAL A 118 4.69 -1.32 5.35
N PRO A 119 5.65 -2.07 5.92
CA PRO A 119 6.05 -3.34 5.34
C PRO A 119 4.82 -4.27 5.30
N PRO A 120 4.63 -5.04 4.22
CA PRO A 120 3.46 -5.89 4.09
C PRO A 120 3.51 -7.03 5.10
N TYR A 121 2.41 -7.27 5.80
CA TYR A 121 2.27 -8.34 6.81
C TYR A 121 1.33 -9.47 6.37
N LEU A 122 0.83 -9.43 5.13
CA LEU A 122 -0.19 -10.34 4.60
C LEU A 122 0.23 -11.83 4.59
N TRP A 123 1.53 -12.12 4.54
CA TRP A 123 2.05 -13.48 4.37
C TRP A 123 2.86 -14.02 5.57
N GLY A 124 2.95 -13.27 6.68
CA GLY A 124 3.59 -13.74 7.92
C GLY A 124 5.09 -14.05 7.82
N GLY A 125 5.81 -13.47 6.85
CA GLY A 125 7.22 -13.74 6.57
C GLY A 125 7.92 -12.56 5.89
N GLU A 126 9.00 -12.85 5.15
CA GLU A 126 9.68 -11.81 4.37
C GLU A 126 8.76 -11.19 3.33
N THR A 127 8.93 -9.88 3.10
CA THR A 127 8.23 -9.17 2.04
C THR A 127 8.50 -9.84 0.69
N PRO A 128 7.46 -10.22 -0.08
CA PRO A 128 7.63 -10.72 -1.42
C PRO A 128 8.47 -9.77 -2.26
N ARG A 129 9.37 -10.33 -3.06
CA ARG A 129 10.28 -9.58 -3.92
C ARG A 129 10.25 -10.13 -5.34
N PHE A 130 10.42 -9.25 -6.32
CA PHE A 130 10.50 -9.59 -7.73
C PHE A 130 11.69 -8.87 -8.37
N THR A 131 12.56 -9.59 -9.06
CA THR A 131 13.69 -8.98 -9.77
C THR A 131 13.29 -8.70 -11.21
N GLU A 132 13.35 -7.45 -11.63
CA GLU A 132 13.10 -7.04 -13.01
C GLU A 132 14.18 -6.06 -13.48
N GLY A 133 14.68 -6.19 -14.70
CA GLY A 133 15.56 -5.16 -15.30
C GLY A 133 16.80 -4.78 -14.49
N GLY A 134 17.31 -5.64 -13.61
CA GLY A 134 18.44 -5.34 -12.72
C GLY A 134 18.09 -4.53 -11.46
N ARG A 135 16.81 -4.31 -11.18
CA ARG A 135 16.28 -3.72 -9.96
C ARG A 135 15.40 -4.71 -9.20
N LEU A 136 15.25 -4.49 -7.90
CA LEU A 136 14.33 -5.22 -7.04
C LEU A 136 13.01 -4.45 -6.97
N THR A 137 11.87 -5.13 -7.13
CA THR A 137 10.54 -4.59 -6.83
C THR A 137 9.97 -5.34 -5.64
N VAL A 138 9.48 -4.60 -4.64
CA VAL A 138 8.82 -5.13 -3.44
C VAL A 138 7.39 -4.61 -3.34
N LEU A 139 6.62 -5.12 -2.38
CA LEU A 139 5.32 -4.56 -2.06
C LEU A 139 5.42 -3.55 -0.93
N LEU A 140 4.77 -2.40 -1.11
CA LEU A 140 4.59 -1.39 -0.08
C LEU A 140 3.12 -1.32 0.31
N GLN A 141 2.79 -1.79 1.52
CA GLN A 141 1.40 -1.87 1.93
C GLN A 141 0.93 -0.52 2.45
N LEU A 142 -0.20 -0.05 1.92
CA LEU A 142 -0.94 1.09 2.45
C LEU A 142 -1.93 0.59 3.50
N VAL A 143 -1.98 1.25 4.65
CA VAL A 143 -3.02 1.11 5.65
C VAL A 143 -3.68 2.46 5.90
N MET A 144 -5.00 2.46 6.07
CA MET A 144 -5.76 3.68 6.34
C MET A 144 -5.85 3.92 7.85
N LEU A 145 -5.72 5.17 8.27
CA LEU A 145 -5.69 5.62 9.66
C LEU A 145 -6.82 6.60 9.95
N THR A 146 -7.41 6.52 11.14
CA THR A 146 -8.31 7.55 11.67
C THR A 146 -7.54 8.82 12.03
N ASP A 147 -8.25 9.92 12.28
CA ASP A 147 -7.63 11.18 12.75
C ASP A 147 -6.83 10.97 14.05
N ALA A 148 -7.34 10.15 14.97
CA ALA A 148 -6.70 9.87 16.25
C ALA A 148 -5.42 9.03 16.08
N GLU A 149 -5.47 8.00 15.22
CA GLU A 149 -4.31 7.16 14.91
C GLU A 149 -3.22 7.97 14.18
N TYR A 150 -3.62 8.85 13.25
CA TYR A 150 -2.69 9.75 12.57
C TYR A 150 -2.03 10.74 13.56
N ALA A 151 -2.81 11.37 14.43
CA ALA A 151 -2.28 12.27 15.46
C ALA A 151 -1.28 11.54 16.38
N TYR A 152 -1.62 10.31 16.79
CA TYR A 152 -0.71 9.47 17.57
C TYR A 152 0.58 9.16 16.82
N ALA A 153 0.52 8.81 15.52
CA ALA A 153 1.72 8.56 14.72
C ALA A 153 2.59 9.81 14.51
N VAL A 154 2.00 11.01 14.51
CA VAL A 154 2.77 12.26 14.48
C VAL A 154 3.55 12.46 15.79
N GLU A 155 2.99 12.06 16.93
CA GLU A 155 3.61 12.20 18.26
C GLU A 155 4.64 11.09 18.54
N GLU A 156 4.25 9.82 18.33
CA GLU A 156 5.01 8.62 18.73
C GLU A 156 5.76 7.97 17.57
N GLY A 157 5.57 8.47 16.35
CA GLY A 157 6.13 7.94 15.13
C GLY A 157 5.39 6.70 14.59
N PRO A 158 5.63 6.34 13.31
CA PRO A 158 4.97 5.19 12.67
C PRO A 158 5.26 3.84 13.33
N GLY A 159 6.43 3.68 13.95
CA GLY A 159 6.80 2.45 14.67
C GLY A 159 5.99 2.28 15.96
N GLY A 160 5.86 3.35 16.75
CA GLY A 160 5.06 3.36 17.97
C GLY A 160 3.58 3.11 17.66
N LEU A 161 3.04 3.73 16.61
CA LEU A 161 1.67 3.45 16.16
C LEU A 161 1.48 1.98 15.79
N GLN A 162 2.37 1.39 14.98
CA GLN A 162 2.24 -0.01 14.56
C GLN A 162 2.22 -0.98 15.75
N GLN A 163 3.06 -0.74 16.75
CA GLN A 163 3.03 -1.50 17.99
C GLN A 163 1.70 -1.34 18.72
N ALA A 164 1.22 -0.11 18.92
CA ALA A 164 -0.03 0.17 19.62
C ALA A 164 -1.26 -0.44 18.92
N LEU A 165 -1.36 -0.34 17.59
CA LEU A 165 -2.44 -0.96 16.82
C LEU A 165 -2.44 -2.48 16.95
N GLY A 166 -1.25 -3.09 16.92
CA GLY A 166 -1.08 -4.53 17.10
C GLY A 166 -1.49 -5.01 18.49
N GLU A 167 -1.06 -4.30 19.55
CA GLU A 167 -1.41 -4.62 20.94
C GLU A 167 -2.90 -4.46 21.22
N ALA A 168 -3.55 -3.46 20.63
CA ALA A 168 -4.98 -3.21 20.76
C ALA A 168 -5.84 -4.14 19.87
N GLY A 169 -5.23 -4.91 18.97
CA GLY A 169 -5.96 -5.78 18.05
C GLY A 169 -6.88 -5.01 17.10
N ILE A 170 -6.45 -3.82 16.65
CA ILE A 170 -7.25 -2.97 15.76
C ILE A 170 -7.42 -3.65 14.41
N ASP A 171 -8.67 -3.71 13.96
CA ASP A 171 -8.99 -4.23 12.65
C ASP A 171 -8.73 -3.18 11.56
N LEU A 172 -7.52 -3.21 11.01
CA LEU A 172 -7.08 -2.27 9.97
C LEU A 172 -7.85 -2.38 8.65
N LEU A 173 -8.57 -3.48 8.45
CA LEU A 173 -9.38 -3.71 7.26
C LEU A 173 -10.77 -3.05 7.37
N ASP A 174 -11.18 -2.63 8.57
CA ASP A 174 -12.42 -1.87 8.79
C ASP A 174 -12.16 -0.37 8.63
N TRP A 175 -12.69 0.19 7.55
CA TRP A 175 -12.59 1.63 7.25
C TRP A 175 -13.67 2.47 7.94
N ARG A 176 -14.56 1.86 8.72
CA ARG A 176 -15.62 2.53 9.48
C ARG A 176 -15.44 2.46 11.00
N ARG A 177 -14.32 1.91 11.45
CA ARG A 177 -13.98 1.77 12.87
C ARG A 177 -13.95 3.07 13.64
#